data_AF-A0A8H6SGK7-F1
#
_entry.id   AF-A0A8H6SGK7-F1
#
_cell.length_a   1.000
_cell.length_b   1.000
_cell.length_c   1.000
_cell.angle_alpha   90.00
_cell.angle_beta   90.00
_cell.angle_gamma   90.00
#
_symmetry.space_group_name_H-M   'P 1'
#
loop_
_entity.id
_entity.type
_entity.pdbx_description
1 polymer ?
#
loop_
_entity_poly.entity_id
_entity_poly.type
_entity_poly.pdbx_seq_one_letter_code
_entity_poly.pdbx_strand_id
1 'polypeptide(L)'
;MSTSTKPDASALNALWQWTFTPEAIAPCFVRDVLEMKSNAEQGNYEFYWLGRVPCRTVKLVGMVVAVSPYESKVQYALDDGTGVIECQHRPPPPAKGQQDGLKPVVPLGRLAVITGRIVSFKESRRILVDEIVRCASANDEPRHWLDVQDKHENYYFLDQPFVIPERPPPLSQPPSTPQATIAYLRPETPSVVASSSPVKTAPATPTKLRHPSRLRSRELTDNTFRIYVKHYMTNVGDPIVDPNPATPTKLRSPVEEQQTPRPIQQTPRSSHETIVPSSGPSLLTATTEPRGFTLSHLRRVPELALFARRVVKAEAKRRLLAEYQQAKAERRKPRLPPKLPPEEEKSKRRQKAKRLFGWALKQMVQDGDAVEWEGAVRALPLPPTLNMAGDVDMTSNTLWRFEASSAGGDSTMFSLAGTSTITELGEEDDDGDISDAPPNEDAFLPLTPAFLASYVEIALKALTARKKRSPNASELHAYLRRSDDMWRNLTAFAVEDALDGLMSELRVRTVGDGRWQPA
;
A
#
# COMPACT_ATOMS: atom_id res chain seq x y z
N MET A 1 -36.78 -12.44 -23.52
CA MET A 1 -36.09 -12.51 -22.21
C MET A 1 -36.19 -13.93 -21.71
N SER A 2 -35.19 -14.77 -22.00
CA SER A 2 -35.15 -16.15 -21.51
C SER A 2 -34.88 -16.12 -20.02
N THR A 3 -35.79 -16.65 -19.22
CA THR A 3 -35.63 -16.86 -17.79
C THR A 3 -34.47 -17.84 -17.58
N SER A 4 -33.27 -17.31 -17.32
CA SER A 4 -32.10 -18.10 -16.95
C SER A 4 -32.40 -18.82 -15.63
N THR A 5 -32.74 -20.10 -15.71
CA THR A 5 -32.91 -20.97 -14.56
C THR A 5 -31.56 -21.09 -13.86
N LYS A 6 -31.49 -20.66 -12.59
CA LYS A 6 -30.28 -20.81 -11.79
C LYS A 6 -29.86 -22.28 -11.79
N PRO A 7 -28.57 -22.59 -12.05
CA PRO A 7 -28.10 -23.97 -12.05
C PRO A 7 -28.31 -24.61 -10.68
N ASP A 8 -28.72 -25.88 -10.67
CA ASP A 8 -28.85 -26.68 -9.45
C ASP A 8 -27.50 -26.74 -8.70
N ALA A 9 -27.55 -26.73 -7.37
CA ALA A 9 -26.37 -26.80 -6.51
C ALA A 9 -25.53 -28.07 -6.78
N SER A 10 -26.19 -29.17 -7.17
CA SER A 10 -25.54 -30.41 -7.59
C SER A 10 -24.68 -30.22 -8.86
N ALA A 11 -25.22 -29.52 -9.86
CA ALA A 11 -24.50 -29.21 -11.09
C ALA A 11 -23.30 -28.28 -10.84
N LEU A 12 -23.47 -27.26 -9.99
CA LEU A 12 -22.37 -26.38 -9.58
C LEU A 12 -21.25 -27.14 -8.86
N ASN A 13 -21.59 -28.10 -8.01
CA ASN A 13 -20.59 -28.96 -7.35
C ASN A 13 -19.84 -29.81 -8.39
N ALA A 14 -20.53 -30.39 -9.36
CA ALA A 14 -19.90 -31.18 -10.43
C ALA A 14 -18.92 -30.33 -11.27
N LEU A 15 -19.31 -29.10 -11.62
CA LEU A 15 -18.45 -28.15 -12.34
C LEU A 15 -17.22 -27.79 -11.49
N TRP A 16 -17.42 -27.49 -10.20
CA TRP A 16 -16.34 -27.18 -9.29
C TRP A 16 -15.34 -28.35 -9.19
N GLN A 17 -15.82 -29.59 -9.04
CA GLN A 17 -14.97 -30.78 -9.04
C GLN A 17 -14.20 -30.95 -10.36
N TRP A 18 -14.83 -30.67 -11.50
CA TRP A 18 -14.17 -30.70 -12.79
C TRP A 18 -13.00 -29.70 -12.88
N THR A 19 -13.10 -28.53 -12.25
CA THR A 19 -12.01 -27.53 -12.27
C THR A 19 -10.70 -27.96 -11.60
N PHE A 20 -10.69 -29.09 -10.89
CA PHE A 20 -9.48 -29.70 -10.31
C PHE A 20 -8.77 -30.66 -11.28
N THR A 21 -9.38 -30.96 -12.41
CA THR A 21 -8.82 -31.89 -13.39
C THR A 21 -7.79 -31.20 -14.29
N PRO A 22 -6.76 -31.92 -14.80
CA PRO A 22 -5.80 -31.35 -15.74
C PRO A 22 -6.44 -30.79 -17.02
N GLU A 23 -7.56 -31.38 -17.45
CA GLU A 23 -8.33 -30.95 -18.62
C GLU A 23 -8.98 -29.56 -18.41
N ALA A 24 -9.13 -29.12 -17.16
CA ALA A 24 -9.67 -27.81 -16.81
C ALA A 24 -8.60 -26.70 -16.72
N ILE A 25 -7.33 -27.00 -17.03
CA ILE A 25 -6.29 -25.99 -17.15
C ILE A 25 -6.55 -25.18 -18.43
N ALA A 26 -6.99 -23.94 -18.28
CA ALA A 26 -7.34 -23.08 -19.40
C ALA A 26 -6.10 -22.30 -19.90
N PRO A 27 -5.56 -22.58 -21.10
CA PRO A 27 -4.65 -21.65 -21.74
C PRO A 27 -5.41 -20.39 -22.15
N CYS A 28 -4.90 -19.24 -21.75
CA CYS A 28 -5.54 -17.95 -22.01
C CYS A 28 -4.53 -16.81 -22.02
N PHE A 29 -5.00 -15.60 -22.31
CA PHE A 29 -4.25 -14.37 -22.14
C PHE A 29 -4.38 -13.81 -20.72
N VAL A 30 -3.47 -12.92 -20.35
CA VAL A 30 -3.52 -12.18 -19.08
C VAL A 30 -4.80 -11.36 -18.97
N ARG A 31 -5.22 -10.70 -20.04
CA ARG A 31 -6.48 -9.95 -20.08
C ARG A 31 -7.67 -10.82 -19.71
N ASP A 32 -7.74 -12.03 -20.27
CA ASP A 32 -8.81 -12.97 -19.97
C ASP A 32 -8.88 -13.23 -18.47
N VAL A 33 -7.73 -13.53 -17.85
CA VAL A 33 -7.65 -13.75 -16.39
C VAL A 33 -8.15 -12.55 -15.61
N LEU A 34 -7.85 -11.32 -16.02
CA LEU A 34 -8.30 -10.11 -15.33
C LEU A 34 -9.82 -9.91 -15.47
N GLU A 35 -10.40 -10.33 -16.59
CA GLU A 35 -11.81 -10.09 -16.96
C GLU A 35 -12.77 -11.25 -16.67
N MET A 36 -12.29 -12.49 -16.41
CA MET A 36 -13.17 -13.65 -16.16
C MET A 36 -14.24 -13.37 -15.10
N LYS A 37 -15.41 -13.97 -15.18
CA LYS A 37 -16.44 -13.77 -14.14
C LYS A 37 -16.18 -14.73 -12.97
N SER A 38 -16.15 -14.22 -11.74
CA SER A 38 -16.04 -15.07 -10.55
C SER A 38 -17.36 -15.76 -10.27
N ASN A 39 -17.34 -17.07 -9.99
CA ASN A 39 -18.55 -17.79 -9.56
C ASN A 39 -18.95 -17.49 -8.10
N ALA A 40 -18.11 -16.77 -7.34
CA ALA A 40 -18.33 -16.50 -5.91
C ALA A 40 -19.64 -15.74 -5.60
N GLU A 41 -20.21 -15.04 -6.59
CA GLU A 41 -21.51 -14.35 -6.45
C GLU A 41 -22.70 -15.33 -6.48
N GLN A 42 -22.53 -16.52 -7.07
CA GLN A 42 -23.59 -17.52 -7.25
C GLN A 42 -23.48 -18.70 -6.28
N GLY A 43 -22.39 -18.80 -5.51
CA GLY A 43 -22.22 -19.84 -4.49
C GLY A 43 -20.85 -19.84 -3.82
N ASN A 44 -20.65 -20.76 -2.87
CA ASN A 44 -19.40 -20.90 -2.10
C ASN A 44 -18.24 -21.58 -2.88
N TYR A 45 -18.38 -21.79 -4.19
CA TYR A 45 -17.38 -22.47 -5.00
C TYR A 45 -16.42 -21.48 -5.66
N GLU A 46 -15.13 -21.62 -5.38
CA GLU A 46 -14.06 -20.74 -5.89
C GLU A 46 -13.55 -21.23 -7.26
N PHE A 47 -14.20 -20.78 -8.33
CA PHE A 47 -13.74 -20.91 -9.72
C PHE A 47 -14.20 -19.71 -10.56
N TYR A 48 -13.69 -19.60 -11.78
CA TYR A 48 -13.91 -18.48 -12.69
C TYR A 48 -14.47 -18.98 -14.03
N TRP A 49 -15.21 -18.13 -14.74
CA TRP A 49 -15.76 -18.42 -16.05
C TRP A 49 -14.97 -17.68 -17.13
N LEU A 50 -14.34 -18.45 -18.02
CA LEU A 50 -13.77 -17.97 -19.28
C LEU A 50 -14.75 -18.30 -20.40
N GLY A 51 -15.57 -17.32 -20.77
CA GLY A 51 -16.75 -17.54 -21.59
C GLY A 51 -17.68 -18.57 -20.93
N ARG A 52 -17.89 -19.70 -21.58
CA ARG A 52 -18.69 -20.83 -21.09
C ARG A 52 -17.91 -21.82 -20.22
N VAL A 53 -16.58 -21.77 -20.18
CA VAL A 53 -15.76 -22.83 -19.56
C VAL A 53 -15.39 -22.46 -18.12
N PRO A 54 -15.69 -23.33 -17.13
CA PRO A 54 -15.30 -23.08 -15.74
C PRO A 54 -13.84 -23.47 -15.52
N CYS A 55 -13.00 -22.56 -15.04
CA CYS A 55 -11.60 -22.85 -14.74
C CYS A 55 -11.17 -22.28 -13.40
N ARG A 56 -10.16 -22.92 -12.81
CA ARG A 56 -9.49 -22.44 -11.59
C ARG A 56 -7.99 -22.29 -11.81
N THR A 57 -7.43 -23.14 -12.66
CA THR A 57 -6.03 -23.15 -13.04
C THR A 57 -5.92 -22.66 -14.48
N VAL A 58 -4.96 -21.78 -14.74
CA VAL A 58 -4.68 -21.23 -16.06
C VAL A 58 -3.25 -21.53 -16.47
N LYS A 59 -3.02 -21.53 -17.79
CA LYS A 59 -1.70 -21.59 -18.41
C LYS A 59 -1.48 -20.28 -19.17
N LEU A 60 -0.44 -19.55 -18.76
CA LEU A 60 -0.03 -18.27 -19.35
C LEU A 60 1.35 -18.41 -19.97
N VAL A 61 1.59 -17.69 -21.06
CA VAL A 61 2.92 -17.53 -21.66
C VAL A 61 3.15 -16.05 -21.90
N GLY A 62 4.26 -15.53 -21.39
CA GLY A 62 4.60 -14.11 -21.55
C GLY A 62 5.99 -13.79 -21.02
N MET A 63 6.36 -12.52 -21.11
CA MET A 63 7.63 -11.98 -20.64
C MET A 63 7.57 -11.65 -19.16
N VAL A 64 8.60 -12.06 -18.40
CA VAL A 64 8.76 -11.66 -17.00
C VAL A 64 9.24 -10.20 -16.96
N VAL A 65 8.36 -9.28 -16.58
CA VAL A 65 8.64 -7.83 -16.54
C VAL A 65 8.98 -7.29 -15.14
N ALA A 66 8.79 -8.09 -14.09
CA ALA A 66 9.32 -7.81 -12.75
C ALA A 66 9.62 -9.11 -11.98
N VAL A 67 10.63 -9.06 -11.11
CA VAL A 67 10.98 -10.15 -10.19
C VAL A 67 11.29 -9.58 -8.81
N SER A 68 10.51 -9.98 -7.81
CA SER A 68 10.66 -9.54 -6.42
C SER A 68 10.86 -10.77 -5.53
N PRO A 69 12.12 -11.12 -5.18
CA PRO A 69 12.40 -12.20 -4.24
C PRO A 69 12.01 -11.78 -2.80
N TYR A 70 11.38 -12.69 -2.08
CA TYR A 70 11.08 -12.59 -0.65
C TYR A 70 11.65 -13.82 0.08
N GLU A 71 11.62 -13.80 1.41
CA GLU A 71 12.17 -14.89 2.24
C GLU A 71 11.61 -16.28 1.90
N SER A 72 10.31 -16.38 1.58
CA SER A 72 9.60 -17.65 1.40
C SER A 72 8.91 -17.81 0.03
N LYS A 73 9.08 -16.84 -0.86
CA LYS A 73 8.44 -16.83 -2.18
C LYS A 73 9.19 -15.92 -3.15
N VAL A 74 8.99 -16.15 -4.44
CA VAL A 74 9.37 -15.20 -5.50
C VAL A 74 8.09 -14.71 -6.16
N GLN A 75 7.97 -13.39 -6.29
CA GLN A 75 6.87 -12.77 -7.01
C GLN A 75 7.36 -12.32 -8.39
N TYR A 76 6.65 -12.75 -9.43
CA TYR A 76 6.88 -12.35 -10.81
C TYR A 76 5.75 -11.42 -11.26
N ALA A 77 6.03 -10.52 -12.19
CA ALA A 77 5.01 -9.90 -13.03
C ALA A 77 5.19 -10.43 -14.46
N LEU A 78 4.12 -10.99 -15.03
CA LEU A 78 4.12 -11.57 -16.38
C LEU A 78 3.30 -10.68 -17.30
N ASP A 79 3.88 -10.30 -18.44
CA ASP A 79 3.24 -9.52 -19.51
C ASP A 79 3.20 -10.34 -20.80
N ASP A 80 2.02 -10.52 -21.38
CA ASP A 80 1.81 -11.21 -22.66
C ASP A 80 1.39 -10.27 -23.79
N GLY A 81 1.50 -8.96 -23.58
CA GLY A 81 1.03 -7.91 -24.50
C GLY A 81 -0.46 -7.56 -24.37
N THR A 82 -1.25 -8.36 -23.66
CA THR A 82 -2.67 -8.08 -23.40
C THR A 82 -2.93 -7.43 -22.04
N GLY A 83 -1.99 -7.62 -21.11
CA GLY A 83 -1.98 -7.05 -19.76
C GLY A 83 -0.81 -7.61 -18.94
N VAL A 84 -0.68 -7.13 -17.69
CA VAL A 84 0.35 -7.59 -16.74
C VAL A 84 -0.31 -8.20 -15.51
N ILE A 85 0.13 -9.38 -15.09
CA ILE A 85 -0.40 -10.06 -13.91
C ILE A 85 0.69 -10.51 -12.93
N GLU A 86 0.42 -10.36 -11.64
CA GLU A 86 1.29 -10.84 -10.58
C GLU A 86 1.18 -12.36 -10.44
N CYS A 87 2.33 -13.04 -10.43
CA CYS A 87 2.45 -14.48 -10.27
C CYS A 87 3.31 -14.79 -9.03
N GLN A 88 2.74 -15.44 -8.03
CA GLN A 88 3.40 -15.78 -6.78
C GLN A 88 3.87 -17.24 -6.80
N HIS A 89 5.18 -17.45 -6.84
CA HIS A 89 5.81 -18.76 -6.81
C HIS A 89 6.41 -19.06 -5.44
N ARG A 90 6.09 -20.24 -4.91
CA ARG A 90 6.70 -20.77 -3.67
C ARG A 90 7.54 -21.98 -4.03
N PRO A 91 8.87 -21.80 -4.25
CA PRO A 91 9.73 -22.93 -4.50
C PRO A 91 9.69 -23.91 -3.32
N PRO A 92 9.93 -25.21 -3.55
CA PRO A 92 10.05 -26.17 -2.46
C PRO A 92 11.14 -25.70 -1.48
N PRO A 93 10.95 -25.94 -0.17
CA PRO A 93 11.94 -25.53 0.82
C PRO A 93 13.30 -26.16 0.48
N PRO A 94 14.41 -25.40 0.58
CA PRO A 94 15.73 -25.92 0.26
C PRO A 94 16.03 -27.14 1.15
N ALA A 95 16.75 -28.12 0.60
CA ALA A 95 17.29 -29.19 1.41
C ALA A 95 18.14 -28.60 2.55
N LYS A 96 18.04 -29.18 3.75
CA LYS A 96 18.70 -28.66 4.96
C LYS A 96 20.19 -28.39 4.68
N GLY A 97 20.61 -27.12 4.75
CA GLY A 97 22.01 -26.71 4.64
C GLY A 97 22.34 -25.65 3.59
N GLN A 98 21.42 -25.35 2.66
CA GLN A 98 21.63 -24.31 1.65
C GLN A 98 20.93 -23.00 2.03
N GLN A 99 21.69 -22.01 2.51
CA GLN A 99 21.20 -20.69 2.93
C GLN A 99 21.14 -19.66 1.77
N ASP A 100 21.42 -20.06 0.54
CA ASP A 100 21.27 -19.15 -0.60
C ASP A 100 19.81 -18.74 -0.72
N GLY A 101 19.55 -17.43 -0.66
CA GLY A 101 18.22 -16.86 -0.80
C GLY A 101 17.49 -17.38 -2.05
N LEU A 102 16.15 -17.34 -2.04
CA LEU A 102 15.35 -17.92 -3.11
C LEU A 102 15.72 -17.33 -4.47
N LYS A 103 16.42 -18.12 -5.28
CA LYS A 103 16.81 -17.75 -6.64
C LYS A 103 15.58 -17.82 -7.55
N PRO A 104 15.28 -16.74 -8.32
CA PRO A 104 14.24 -16.78 -9.33
C PRO A 104 14.49 -17.88 -10.36
N VAL A 105 13.45 -18.64 -10.70
CA VAL A 105 13.48 -19.72 -11.70
C VAL A 105 13.66 -19.13 -13.10
N VAL A 106 12.96 -18.02 -13.38
CA VAL A 106 13.04 -17.30 -14.65
C VAL A 106 13.53 -15.87 -14.37
N PRO A 107 14.64 -15.43 -14.97
CA PRO A 107 15.12 -14.07 -14.77
C PRO A 107 14.26 -13.06 -15.53
N LEU A 108 14.37 -11.79 -15.13
CA LEU A 108 13.72 -10.64 -15.78
C LEU A 108 14.01 -10.61 -17.29
N GLY A 109 13.01 -10.22 -18.09
CA GLY A 109 13.09 -10.09 -19.55
C GLY A 109 13.09 -11.40 -20.31
N ARG A 110 12.86 -12.55 -19.65
CA ARG A 110 12.73 -13.85 -20.32
C ARG A 110 11.27 -14.28 -20.42
N LEU A 111 10.98 -15.03 -21.48
CA LEU A 111 9.70 -15.70 -21.66
C LEU A 111 9.56 -16.86 -20.67
N ALA A 112 8.40 -16.93 -20.03
CA ALA A 112 8.03 -17.98 -19.10
C ALA A 112 6.68 -18.60 -19.49
N VAL A 113 6.56 -19.91 -19.29
CA VAL A 113 5.29 -20.62 -19.20
C VAL A 113 4.94 -20.74 -17.73
N ILE A 114 3.78 -20.23 -17.34
CA ILE A 114 3.27 -20.28 -15.97
C ILE A 114 1.96 -21.07 -15.96
N THR A 115 1.91 -22.14 -15.18
CA THR A 115 0.67 -22.84 -14.83
C THR A 115 0.38 -22.57 -13.37
N GLY A 116 -0.84 -22.10 -13.07
CA GLY A 116 -1.18 -21.81 -11.68
C GLY A 116 -2.63 -21.44 -11.45
N ARG A 117 -2.99 -21.35 -10.17
CA ARG A 117 -4.35 -21.07 -9.72
C ARG A 117 -4.62 -19.58 -9.64
N ILE A 118 -5.76 -19.17 -10.19
CA ILE A 118 -6.25 -17.80 -10.05
C ILE A 118 -6.69 -17.59 -8.60
N VAL A 119 -6.24 -16.49 -7.99
CA VAL A 119 -6.69 -16.07 -6.67
C VAL A 119 -7.03 -14.60 -6.69
N SER A 120 -8.23 -14.26 -6.20
CA SER A 120 -8.64 -12.87 -6.00
C SER A 120 -7.78 -12.22 -4.90
N PHE A 121 -7.11 -11.12 -5.23
CA PHE A 121 -6.31 -10.34 -4.29
C PHE A 121 -6.70 -8.87 -4.37
N LYS A 122 -7.40 -8.40 -3.33
CA LYS A 122 -8.00 -7.06 -3.28
C LYS A 122 -9.04 -6.89 -4.40
N GLU A 123 -8.84 -5.92 -5.29
CA GLU A 123 -9.65 -5.65 -6.49
C GLU A 123 -9.05 -6.27 -7.77
N SER A 124 -7.90 -6.94 -7.64
CA SER A 124 -7.20 -7.55 -8.77
C SER A 124 -7.11 -9.06 -8.60
N ARG A 125 -6.44 -9.70 -9.54
CA ARG A 125 -6.15 -11.13 -9.55
C ARG A 125 -4.66 -11.35 -9.60
N ARG A 126 -4.25 -12.48 -9.05
CA ARG A 126 -2.89 -12.98 -9.12
C ARG A 126 -2.90 -14.48 -9.33
N ILE A 127 -1.80 -15.01 -9.85
CA ILE A 127 -1.62 -16.43 -10.04
C ILE A 127 -0.81 -17.00 -8.88
N LEU A 128 -1.33 -18.01 -8.17
CA LEU A 128 -0.52 -18.88 -7.35
C LEU A 128 0.10 -19.94 -8.25
N VAL A 129 1.40 -19.76 -8.53
CA VAL A 129 2.15 -20.58 -9.48
C VAL A 129 2.32 -21.98 -8.92
N ASP A 130 1.80 -22.97 -9.64
CA ASP A 130 2.05 -24.38 -9.37
C ASP A 130 3.30 -24.85 -10.15
N GLU A 131 3.49 -24.36 -11.38
CA GLU A 131 4.66 -24.62 -12.21
C GLU A 131 5.08 -23.36 -12.98
N ILE A 132 6.38 -23.07 -13.00
CA ILE A 132 6.99 -22.02 -13.84
C ILE A 132 8.20 -22.58 -14.57
N VAL A 133 8.18 -22.48 -15.90
CA VAL A 133 9.25 -22.98 -16.77
C VAL A 133 9.69 -21.87 -17.70
N ARG A 134 10.99 -21.74 -17.92
CA ARG A 134 11.52 -20.83 -18.95
C ARG A 134 11.16 -21.39 -20.34
N CYS A 135 10.62 -20.55 -21.24
CA CYS A 135 10.37 -20.99 -22.61
C CYS A 135 11.67 -21.45 -23.27
N ALA A 136 11.61 -22.58 -23.97
CA ALA A 136 12.77 -23.16 -24.65
C ALA A 136 13.03 -22.46 -25.99
N SER A 137 11.97 -21.91 -26.60
CA SER A 137 12.00 -21.23 -27.89
C SER A 137 11.28 -19.89 -27.83
N ALA A 138 11.75 -18.93 -28.63
CA ALA A 138 11.02 -17.68 -28.87
C ALA A 138 9.67 -17.91 -29.57
N ASN A 139 9.50 -19.07 -30.23
CA ASN A 139 8.25 -19.43 -30.90
C ASN A 139 7.18 -19.96 -29.93
N ASP A 140 7.51 -20.19 -28.65
CA ASP A 140 6.55 -20.73 -27.69
C ASP A 140 5.42 -19.74 -27.39
N GLU A 141 5.72 -18.43 -27.38
CA GLU A 141 4.74 -17.37 -27.15
C GLU A 141 3.77 -17.19 -28.34
N PRO A 142 4.21 -17.00 -29.60
CA PRO A 142 3.29 -16.96 -30.74
C PRO A 142 2.44 -18.23 -30.89
N ARG A 143 2.99 -19.41 -30.58
CA ARG A 143 2.22 -20.67 -30.60
C ARG A 143 1.15 -20.69 -29.52
N HIS A 144 1.46 -20.20 -28.32
CA HIS A 144 0.46 -20.04 -27.26
C HIS A 144 -0.65 -19.08 -27.69
N TRP A 145 -0.31 -17.95 -28.33
CA TRP A 145 -1.30 -17.00 -28.82
C TRP A 145 -2.26 -17.62 -29.84
N LEU A 146 -1.74 -18.41 -30.79
CA LEU A 146 -2.56 -19.11 -31.78
C LEU A 146 -3.48 -20.15 -31.12
N ASP A 147 -2.98 -20.92 -30.15
CA ASP A 147 -3.80 -21.89 -29.38
C ASP A 147 -4.91 -21.19 -28.58
N VAL A 148 -4.61 -20.06 -27.95
CA VAL A 148 -5.62 -19.27 -27.21
C VAL A 148 -6.66 -18.69 -28.16
N GLN A 149 -6.26 -18.13 -29.30
CA GLN A 149 -7.20 -17.61 -30.31
C GLN A 149 -8.13 -18.71 -30.85
N ASP A 150 -7.57 -19.87 -31.22
CA ASP A 150 -8.36 -21.03 -31.65
C ASP A 150 -9.39 -21.44 -30.58
N LYS A 151 -8.98 -21.49 -29.31
CA LYS A 151 -9.91 -21.79 -28.20
C LYS A 151 -10.96 -20.72 -27.98
N HIS A 152 -10.64 -19.45 -28.20
CA HIS A 152 -11.62 -18.37 -28.10
C HIS A 152 -12.72 -18.55 -29.16
N GLU A 153 -12.32 -18.82 -30.40
CA GLU A 153 -13.23 -19.02 -31.52
C GLU A 153 -14.04 -20.31 -31.41
N ASN A 154 -13.37 -21.41 -31.06
CA ASN A 154 -13.91 -22.76 -31.22
C ASN A 154 -14.33 -23.44 -29.91
N TYR A 155 -14.10 -22.83 -28.74
CA TYR A 155 -14.37 -23.51 -27.46
C TYR A 155 -14.95 -22.63 -26.34
N TYR A 156 -14.29 -21.52 -25.97
CA TYR A 156 -14.66 -20.71 -24.81
C TYR A 156 -15.94 -19.90 -25.03
N PHE A 157 -16.18 -19.37 -26.23
CA PHE A 157 -17.29 -18.46 -26.49
C PHE A 157 -18.39 -19.05 -27.37
N LEU A 158 -18.49 -20.38 -27.44
CA LEU A 158 -19.62 -21.04 -28.10
C LEU A 158 -20.93 -20.77 -27.35
N ASP A 159 -22.03 -20.62 -28.09
CA ASP A 159 -23.37 -20.36 -27.53
C ASP A 159 -23.94 -21.53 -26.70
N GLN A 160 -23.43 -22.75 -26.92
CA GLN A 160 -23.90 -23.93 -26.22
C GLN A 160 -23.40 -23.94 -24.76
N PRO A 161 -24.18 -24.39 -23.78
CA PRO A 161 -23.72 -24.49 -22.40
C PRO A 161 -22.56 -25.49 -22.28
N PHE A 162 -21.64 -25.23 -21.35
CA PHE A 162 -20.55 -26.16 -21.08
C PHE A 162 -21.08 -27.47 -20.50
N VAL A 163 -20.65 -28.58 -21.11
CA VAL A 163 -20.93 -29.94 -20.67
C VAL A 163 -19.60 -30.55 -20.24
N ILE A 164 -19.56 -31.08 -19.02
CA ILE A 164 -18.38 -31.77 -18.49
C ILE A 164 -18.08 -32.96 -19.42
N PRO A 165 -16.89 -33.02 -20.05
CA PRO A 165 -16.54 -34.14 -20.92
C PRO A 165 -16.65 -35.47 -20.16
N GLU A 166 -17.30 -36.46 -20.76
CA GLU A 166 -17.35 -37.82 -20.20
C GLU A 166 -15.92 -38.38 -20.12
N ARG A 167 -15.51 -38.76 -18.90
CA ARG A 167 -14.19 -39.38 -18.72
C ARG A 167 -14.20 -40.71 -19.47
N PRO A 168 -13.21 -40.97 -20.36
CA PRO A 168 -13.13 -42.26 -21.02
C PRO A 168 -13.11 -43.36 -19.95
N PRO A 169 -13.83 -44.47 -20.15
CA PRO A 169 -13.84 -45.57 -19.20
C PRO A 169 -12.39 -45.99 -18.94
N PRO A 170 -12.01 -46.25 -17.68
CA PRO A 170 -10.64 -46.66 -17.37
C PRO A 170 -10.33 -47.87 -18.25
N LEU A 171 -9.39 -47.69 -19.19
CA LEU A 171 -8.92 -48.78 -20.04
C LEU A 171 -8.55 -49.91 -19.09
N SER A 172 -9.25 -51.03 -19.23
CA SER A 172 -9.11 -52.20 -18.36
C SER A 172 -7.64 -52.60 -18.42
N GLN A 173 -6.85 -52.16 -17.44
CA GLN A 173 -5.43 -52.47 -17.42
C GLN A 173 -5.35 -54.00 -17.35
N PRO A 174 -4.69 -54.67 -18.32
CA PRO A 174 -4.45 -56.09 -18.20
C PRO A 174 -3.72 -56.32 -16.87
N PRO A 175 -4.03 -57.42 -16.14
CA PRO A 175 -3.48 -57.67 -14.81
C PRO A 175 -1.95 -57.60 -14.85
N SER A 176 -1.40 -56.52 -14.30
CA SER A 176 0.03 -56.26 -14.26
C SER A 176 0.72 -57.38 -13.51
N THR A 177 1.50 -58.18 -14.24
CA THR A 177 2.40 -59.18 -13.68
C THR A 177 3.46 -58.45 -12.85
N PRO A 178 3.80 -58.91 -11.63
CA PRO A 178 4.76 -58.22 -10.77
C PRO A 178 6.16 -58.24 -11.40
N GLN A 179 6.69 -57.08 -11.78
CA GLN A 179 8.10 -56.93 -12.20
C GLN A 179 8.91 -56.16 -11.16
N ALA A 180 10.11 -56.70 -10.91
CA ALA A 180 11.08 -56.29 -9.92
C ALA A 180 11.76 -54.95 -10.25
N THR A 181 12.05 -54.20 -9.19
CA THR A 181 12.63 -52.87 -9.12
C THR A 181 14.08 -52.83 -9.61
N ILE A 182 14.42 -51.97 -10.58
CA ILE A 182 15.80 -51.54 -10.86
C ILE A 182 15.84 -50.00 -10.93
N ALA A 183 16.76 -49.42 -10.17
CA ALA A 183 17.01 -47.98 -10.02
C ALA A 183 17.94 -47.44 -11.13
N TYR A 184 17.70 -46.21 -11.61
CA TYR A 184 18.58 -45.51 -12.55
C TYR A 184 18.96 -44.09 -12.08
N LEU A 185 20.25 -43.77 -12.28
CA LEU A 185 20.97 -42.52 -11.99
C LEU A 185 20.84 -41.49 -13.14
N ARG A 186 21.03 -40.19 -12.85
CA ARG A 186 20.88 -39.04 -13.77
C ARG A 186 22.19 -38.21 -13.85
N PRO A 187 22.64 -37.74 -15.04
CA PRO A 187 23.85 -36.91 -15.16
C PRO A 187 23.59 -35.40 -15.45
N GLU A 188 24.55 -34.54 -15.08
CA GLU A 188 24.59 -33.07 -15.20
C GLU A 188 25.62 -32.56 -16.23
N THR A 189 25.42 -31.36 -16.81
CA THR A 189 26.45 -30.57 -17.55
C THR A 189 26.17 -29.04 -17.55
N PRO A 190 27.19 -28.17 -17.81
CA PRO A 190 27.34 -26.83 -17.22
C PRO A 190 27.05 -25.63 -18.16
N SER A 191 27.02 -24.40 -17.63
CA SER A 191 26.90 -23.16 -18.43
C SER A 191 27.74 -21.98 -17.95
N VAL A 192 28.25 -21.25 -18.96
CA VAL A 192 29.23 -20.15 -18.96
C VAL A 192 28.53 -18.78 -18.88
N VAL A 193 29.25 -17.78 -18.36
CA VAL A 193 28.81 -16.44 -17.96
C VAL A 193 29.15 -15.39 -19.04
N ALA A 194 28.25 -14.44 -19.34
CA ALA A 194 28.61 -13.12 -19.89
C ALA A 194 27.50 -12.05 -19.67
N SER A 195 27.97 -10.81 -19.55
CA SER A 195 27.39 -9.59 -18.97
C SER A 195 26.38 -8.80 -19.83
N SER A 196 25.54 -7.96 -19.19
CA SER A 196 24.76 -6.90 -19.86
C SER A 196 24.57 -5.64 -19.01
N SER A 197 24.54 -4.49 -19.69
CA SER A 197 24.38 -3.10 -19.21
C SER A 197 22.90 -2.66 -19.02
N PRO A 198 22.60 -1.51 -18.36
CA PRO A 198 21.25 -1.14 -17.90
C PRO A 198 20.51 -0.08 -18.75
N VAL A 199 19.17 -0.08 -18.72
CA VAL A 199 18.25 0.96 -19.27
C VAL A 199 17.12 1.29 -18.26
N LYS A 200 16.64 2.55 -18.30
CA LYS A 200 15.94 3.38 -17.29
C LYS A 200 14.38 3.33 -17.39
N THR A 201 13.66 3.36 -16.26
CA THR A 201 12.17 3.27 -16.12
C THR A 201 11.48 4.61 -15.75
N ALA A 202 10.18 4.76 -16.07
CA ALA A 202 9.34 5.94 -15.81
C ALA A 202 8.58 5.89 -14.44
N PRO A 203 8.17 7.04 -13.86
CA PRO A 203 7.61 7.11 -12.48
C PRO A 203 6.10 6.78 -12.37
N ALA A 204 5.72 6.01 -11.34
CA ALA A 204 4.33 5.63 -11.02
C ALA A 204 3.63 6.63 -10.08
N THR A 205 2.31 6.81 -10.21
CA THR A 205 1.51 7.70 -9.34
C THR A 205 1.35 7.15 -7.92
N PRO A 206 1.23 8.02 -6.89
CA PRO A 206 1.14 7.59 -5.50
C PRO A 206 -0.14 6.78 -5.23
N THR A 207 0.00 5.57 -4.69
CA THR A 207 -1.12 4.67 -4.44
C THR A 207 -1.94 5.14 -3.23
N LYS A 208 -3.18 5.58 -3.45
CA LYS A 208 -4.10 6.02 -2.37
C LYS A 208 -4.45 4.85 -1.44
N LEU A 209 -4.27 5.01 -0.13
CA LEU A 209 -4.59 3.96 0.85
C LEU A 209 -6.10 3.86 1.13
N ARG A 210 -6.57 2.63 1.43
CA ARG A 210 -7.98 2.36 1.78
C ARG A 210 -8.31 2.94 3.14
N HIS A 211 -9.56 3.32 3.40
CA HIS A 211 -9.94 3.77 4.74
C HIS A 211 -9.68 2.70 5.82
N PRO A 212 -9.13 3.05 7.01
CA PRO A 212 -8.77 2.08 8.03
C PRO A 212 -9.95 1.19 8.46
N SER A 213 -11.18 1.72 8.53
CA SER A 213 -12.38 0.93 8.88
C SER A 213 -12.66 -0.23 7.94
N ARG A 214 -12.22 -0.14 6.66
CA ARG A 214 -12.44 -1.16 5.63
C ARG A 214 -11.36 -2.24 5.58
N LEU A 215 -10.28 -2.10 6.36
CA LEU A 215 -9.24 -3.12 6.43
C LEU A 215 -9.77 -4.42 7.05
N ARG A 216 -9.36 -5.54 6.45
CA ARG A 216 -9.72 -6.90 6.91
C ARG A 216 -8.91 -7.28 8.14
N SER A 217 -9.41 -8.19 8.99
CA SER A 217 -8.71 -8.60 10.23
C SER A 217 -7.27 -9.11 10.03
N ARG A 218 -6.98 -9.70 8.87
CA ARG A 218 -5.63 -10.15 8.48
C ARG A 218 -4.66 -9.00 8.16
N GLU A 219 -5.19 -7.83 7.81
CA GLU A 219 -4.46 -6.61 7.46
C GLU A 219 -4.28 -5.69 8.68
N LEU A 220 -4.98 -5.96 9.79
CA LEU A 220 -4.87 -5.19 11.03
C LEU A 220 -3.56 -5.53 11.79
N THR A 221 -2.40 -5.22 11.21
CA THR A 221 -1.09 -5.50 11.79
C THR A 221 -0.37 -4.21 12.21
N ASP A 222 0.60 -4.33 13.11
CA ASP A 222 1.41 -3.21 13.59
C ASP A 222 2.15 -2.52 12.44
N ASN A 223 2.70 -3.30 11.50
CA ASN A 223 3.36 -2.75 10.32
C ASN A 223 2.37 -2.01 9.39
N THR A 224 1.16 -2.52 9.22
CA THR A 224 0.11 -1.80 8.45
C THR A 224 -0.27 -0.51 9.15
N PHE A 225 -0.38 -0.51 10.48
CA PHE A 225 -0.63 0.72 11.25
C PHE A 225 0.46 1.77 11.02
N ARG A 226 1.73 1.36 11.07
CA ARG A 226 2.88 2.24 10.79
C ARG A 226 2.82 2.86 9.39
N ILE A 227 2.46 2.09 8.36
CA ILE A 227 2.30 2.61 6.99
C ILE A 227 1.23 3.70 6.94
N TYR A 228 0.13 3.56 7.68
CA TYR A 228 -0.93 4.56 7.73
C TYR A 228 -0.52 5.82 8.49
N VAL A 229 0.24 5.69 9.57
CA VAL A 229 0.82 6.84 10.28
C VAL A 229 1.75 7.62 9.34
N LYS A 230 2.66 6.93 8.65
CA LYS A 230 3.55 7.55 7.65
C LYS A 230 2.76 8.25 6.54
N HIS A 231 1.73 7.59 6.01
CA HIS A 231 0.89 8.16 4.97
C HIS A 231 0.16 9.43 5.45
N TYR A 232 -0.42 9.40 6.65
CA TYR A 232 -1.04 10.58 7.24
C TYR A 232 -0.05 11.73 7.38
N MET A 233 1.13 11.48 8.00
CA MET A 233 2.15 12.52 8.21
C MET A 233 2.63 13.16 6.89
N THR A 234 2.71 12.37 5.82
CA THR A 234 3.22 12.83 4.51
C THR A 234 2.16 13.57 3.69
N ASN A 235 0.87 13.28 3.89
CA ASN A 235 -0.20 13.76 3.00
C ASN A 235 -1.14 14.75 3.68
N VAL A 236 -1.10 14.90 5.01
CA VAL A 236 -1.87 15.96 5.65
C VAL A 236 -1.22 17.30 5.30
N GLY A 237 -1.97 18.16 4.60
CA GLY A 237 -1.52 19.52 4.31
C GLY A 237 -1.25 20.28 5.61
N ASP A 238 -0.40 21.29 5.56
CA ASP A 238 -0.44 22.29 6.60
C ASP A 238 -1.82 22.94 6.59
N PRO A 239 -2.55 22.96 7.72
CA PRO A 239 -3.77 23.74 7.78
C PRO A 239 -3.37 25.15 7.40
N ILE A 240 -3.96 25.68 6.33
CA ILE A 240 -3.74 27.04 5.89
C ILE A 240 -4.33 27.89 7.02
N VAL A 241 -3.48 28.23 8.00
CA VAL A 241 -3.81 29.20 9.02
C VAL A 241 -3.84 30.51 8.26
N ASP A 242 -5.02 30.89 7.78
CA ASP A 242 -5.22 32.19 7.16
C ASP A 242 -4.81 33.21 8.24
N PRO A 243 -3.67 33.91 8.08
CA PRO A 243 -3.03 34.63 9.18
C PRO A 243 -3.82 35.87 9.61
N ASN A 244 -5.03 36.07 9.06
CA ASN A 244 -5.87 37.18 9.40
C ASN A 244 -7.35 36.85 9.18
N PRO A 245 -8.05 36.17 10.12
CA PRO A 245 -9.48 36.36 10.23
C PRO A 245 -9.70 37.77 10.81
N ALA A 246 -9.36 38.80 10.03
CA ALA A 246 -9.74 40.16 10.34
C ALA A 246 -11.27 40.15 10.33
N THR A 247 -11.84 40.01 11.52
CA THR A 247 -13.27 40.19 11.81
C THR A 247 -13.75 41.35 10.95
N PRO A 248 -14.76 41.18 10.08
CA PRO A 248 -15.36 42.28 9.38
C PRO A 248 -16.13 43.10 10.42
N THR A 249 -15.42 43.92 11.18
CA THR A 249 -16.02 44.95 12.01
C THR A 249 -16.68 45.88 11.02
N LYS A 250 -18.00 45.74 10.88
CA LYS A 250 -18.87 46.65 10.15
C LYS A 250 -18.50 48.07 10.55
N LEU A 251 -17.72 48.76 9.71
CA LEU A 251 -17.66 50.21 9.68
C LEU A 251 -19.08 50.67 9.34
N ARG A 252 -19.85 50.99 10.38
CA ARG A 252 -21.03 51.82 10.27
C ARG A 252 -20.59 53.12 9.62
N SER A 253 -20.99 53.33 8.37
CA SER A 253 -21.04 54.68 7.78
C SER A 253 -21.76 55.62 8.74
N PRO A 254 -21.17 56.78 9.09
CA PRO A 254 -21.92 57.84 9.73
C PRO A 254 -22.89 58.43 8.73
N VAL A 255 -24.15 58.51 9.15
CA VAL A 255 -25.23 59.23 8.47
C VAL A 255 -24.87 60.71 8.39
N GLU A 256 -24.95 61.24 7.19
CA GLU A 256 -24.74 62.64 6.82
C GLU A 256 -25.98 63.44 7.24
N GLU A 257 -25.88 64.20 8.34
CA GLU A 257 -26.87 65.21 8.73
C GLU A 257 -26.20 66.59 8.83
N GLN A 258 -26.53 67.43 7.85
CA GLN A 258 -26.75 68.89 7.87
C GLN A 258 -25.92 69.80 8.79
N GLN A 259 -25.25 70.75 8.11
CA GLN A 259 -25.04 72.17 8.45
C GLN A 259 -24.03 72.56 9.56
N THR A 260 -22.90 73.17 9.15
CA THR A 260 -22.68 74.63 9.27
C THR A 260 -21.33 75.05 8.63
N PRO A 261 -21.24 76.23 8.00
CA PRO A 261 -20.00 76.71 7.39
C PRO A 261 -19.13 77.46 8.41
N ARG A 262 -17.82 77.16 8.46
CA ARG A 262 -16.81 78.05 9.04
C ARG A 262 -15.58 78.16 8.14
N PRO A 263 -14.88 79.31 8.17
CA PRO A 263 -14.02 79.75 7.07
C PRO A 263 -12.55 79.37 7.24
N ILE A 264 -11.97 79.03 6.09
CA ILE A 264 -10.59 79.22 5.61
C ILE A 264 -9.57 79.71 6.66
N GLN A 265 -8.53 78.90 6.89
CA GLN A 265 -7.17 79.42 7.06
C GLN A 265 -6.15 78.47 6.42
N GLN A 266 -5.53 78.99 5.37
CA GLN A 266 -4.37 78.43 4.69
C GLN A 266 -3.16 78.49 5.63
N THR A 267 -2.34 77.43 5.65
CA THR A 267 -0.90 77.55 5.89
C THR A 267 -0.12 76.65 4.92
N PRO A 268 1.04 77.09 4.41
CA PRO A 268 1.76 76.39 3.35
C PRO A 268 3.00 75.62 3.85
N ARG A 269 3.37 74.59 3.08
CA ARG A 269 4.71 73.96 2.92
C ARG A 269 5.30 73.12 4.06
N SER A 270 5.60 71.86 3.74
CA SER A 270 6.95 71.32 3.47
C SER A 270 6.77 69.95 2.77
N SER A 271 7.34 69.67 1.59
CA SER A 271 8.75 69.42 1.29
C SER A 271 9.36 68.33 2.18
N HIS A 272 8.91 67.08 2.03
CA HIS A 272 9.71 65.92 2.42
C HIS A 272 9.64 64.83 1.35
N GLU A 273 10.78 64.66 0.68
CA GLU A 273 11.46 63.39 0.47
C GLU A 273 10.57 62.21 0.04
N THR A 274 10.50 62.02 -1.27
CA THR A 274 10.10 60.76 -1.90
C THR A 274 11.17 59.70 -1.61
N ILE A 275 11.07 59.05 -0.45
CA ILE A 275 11.65 57.72 -0.26
C ILE A 275 10.83 56.80 -1.13
N VAL A 276 11.38 56.41 -2.27
CA VAL A 276 10.84 55.32 -3.10
C VAL A 276 10.96 54.05 -2.26
N PRO A 277 9.85 53.44 -1.79
CA PRO A 277 9.95 52.08 -1.31
C PRO A 277 10.27 51.24 -2.54
N SER A 278 11.46 50.66 -2.56
CA SER A 278 11.79 49.56 -3.46
C SER A 278 10.90 48.38 -3.06
N SER A 279 9.64 48.41 -3.52
CA SER A 279 8.76 47.27 -3.60
C SER A 279 9.22 46.40 -4.75
N GLY A 280 10.41 45.82 -4.59
CA GLY A 280 10.74 44.60 -5.31
C GLY A 280 9.69 43.56 -4.94
N PRO A 281 9.03 42.89 -5.91
CA PRO A 281 8.17 41.77 -5.62
C PRO A 281 9.07 40.68 -5.03
N SER A 282 9.11 40.60 -3.70
CA SER A 282 9.74 39.51 -2.98
C SER A 282 8.86 38.27 -3.19
N LEU A 283 8.98 37.68 -4.38
CA LEU A 283 8.46 36.37 -4.79
C LEU A 283 9.27 35.25 -4.12
N LEU A 284 9.79 35.49 -2.92
CA LEU A 284 10.17 34.42 -2.02
C LEU A 284 8.87 33.86 -1.49
N THR A 285 8.32 32.90 -2.23
CA THR A 285 7.32 31.93 -1.80
C THR A 285 7.49 31.70 -0.31
N ALA A 286 6.51 32.12 0.49
CA ALA A 286 6.52 31.90 1.93
C ALA A 286 6.59 30.39 2.18
N THR A 287 7.80 29.86 2.34
CA THR A 287 8.03 28.47 2.69
C THR A 287 7.55 28.35 4.12
N THR A 288 6.34 27.84 4.30
CA THR A 288 5.79 27.51 5.61
C THR A 288 6.80 26.61 6.32
N GLU A 289 7.34 27.08 7.43
CA GLU A 289 8.28 26.30 8.22
C GLU A 289 7.64 24.94 8.56
N PRO A 290 8.35 23.82 8.34
CA PRO A 290 7.78 22.49 8.56
C PRO A 290 7.45 22.32 10.03
N ARG A 291 6.24 21.79 10.30
CA ARG A 291 5.75 21.58 11.66
C ARG A 291 5.74 20.09 12.02
N GLY A 292 6.38 19.76 13.14
CA GLY A 292 6.47 18.40 13.66
C GLY A 292 5.13 17.87 14.18
N PHE A 293 4.95 16.55 14.11
CA PHE A 293 3.80 15.83 14.67
C PHE A 293 4.16 15.26 16.04
N THR A 294 3.41 15.64 17.08
CA THR A 294 3.52 14.98 18.39
C THR A 294 2.71 13.69 18.43
N LEU A 295 3.04 12.79 19.36
CA LEU A 295 2.27 11.59 19.60
C LEU A 295 0.84 11.92 20.04
N SER A 296 0.65 12.98 20.83
CA SER A 296 -0.65 13.55 21.18
C SER A 296 -1.46 14.05 19.99
N HIS A 297 -0.83 14.69 19.00
CA HIS A 297 -1.52 15.09 17.77
C HIS A 297 -2.02 13.85 17.02
N LEU A 298 -1.15 12.86 16.77
CA LEU A 298 -1.50 11.66 16.00
C LEU A 298 -2.58 10.81 16.68
N ARG A 299 -2.64 10.78 18.01
CA ARG A 299 -3.68 10.07 18.77
C ARG A 299 -5.05 10.73 18.70
N ARG A 300 -5.13 12.02 18.39
CA ARG A 300 -6.40 12.76 18.21
C ARG A 300 -6.97 12.62 16.81
N VAL A 301 -6.20 12.09 15.86
CA VAL A 301 -6.69 11.77 14.51
C VAL A 301 -7.68 10.60 14.60
N PRO A 302 -8.99 10.82 14.38
CA PRO A 302 -10.02 9.82 14.66
C PRO A 302 -9.79 8.50 13.93
N GLU A 303 -9.34 8.57 12.66
CA GLU A 303 -9.13 7.40 11.81
C GLU A 303 -7.93 6.57 12.28
N LEU A 304 -6.85 7.21 12.71
CA LEU A 304 -5.69 6.52 13.29
C LEU A 304 -6.01 5.96 14.67
N ALA A 305 -6.75 6.68 15.51
CA ALA A 305 -7.16 6.22 16.83
C ALA A 305 -8.05 4.97 16.73
N LEU A 306 -9.06 5.01 15.86
CA LEU A 306 -9.90 3.86 15.53
C LEU A 306 -9.05 2.69 15.02
N PHE A 307 -8.11 2.95 14.11
CA PHE A 307 -7.26 1.90 13.55
C PHE A 307 -6.40 1.24 14.62
N ALA A 308 -5.75 2.02 15.49
CA ALA A 308 -4.94 1.51 16.59
C ALA A 308 -5.74 0.57 17.51
N ARG A 309 -6.96 0.98 17.89
CA ARG A 309 -7.87 0.15 18.71
C ARG A 309 -8.18 -1.18 18.02
N ARG A 310 -8.49 -1.14 16.72
CA ARG A 310 -8.78 -2.34 15.91
C ARG A 310 -7.57 -3.27 15.80
N VAL A 311 -6.37 -2.72 15.64
CA VAL A 311 -5.11 -3.50 15.60
C VAL A 311 -4.87 -4.19 16.93
N VAL A 312 -4.94 -3.47 18.06
CA VAL A 312 -4.76 -4.05 19.40
C VAL A 312 -5.80 -5.14 19.68
N LYS A 313 -7.07 -4.94 19.31
CA LYS A 313 -8.13 -5.95 19.45
C LYS A 313 -7.83 -7.19 18.59
N ALA A 314 -7.42 -7.00 17.33
CA ALA A 314 -7.08 -8.09 16.43
C ALA A 314 -5.85 -8.88 16.90
N GLU A 315 -4.82 -8.18 17.39
CA GLU A 315 -3.61 -8.80 17.93
C GLU A 315 -3.90 -9.61 19.20
N ALA A 316 -4.67 -9.06 20.14
CA ALA A 316 -5.12 -9.78 21.33
C ALA A 316 -5.88 -11.06 20.95
N LYS A 317 -6.78 -10.97 19.96
CA LYS A 317 -7.49 -12.15 19.43
C LYS A 317 -6.54 -13.17 18.81
N ARG A 318 -5.52 -12.76 18.06
CA ARG A 318 -4.51 -13.68 17.50
C ARG A 318 -3.71 -14.38 18.58
N ARG A 319 -3.29 -13.66 19.63
CA ARG A 319 -2.56 -14.23 20.77
C ARG A 319 -3.40 -15.28 21.50
N LEU A 320 -4.67 -14.98 21.79
CA LEU A 320 -5.60 -15.94 22.38
C LEU A 320 -5.79 -17.19 21.53
N LEU A 321 -5.91 -17.04 20.20
CA LEU A 321 -6.03 -18.19 19.29
C LEU A 321 -4.73 -19.01 19.23
N ALA A 322 -3.56 -18.36 19.26
CA ALA A 322 -2.28 -19.04 19.29
C ALA A 322 -2.07 -19.83 20.58
N GLU A 323 -2.39 -19.23 21.74
CA GLU A 323 -2.36 -19.90 23.04
C GLU A 323 -3.33 -21.09 23.08
N TYR A 324 -4.53 -20.95 22.51
CA TYR A 324 -5.48 -22.04 22.39
C TYR A 324 -4.95 -23.19 21.52
N GLN A 325 -4.34 -22.87 20.37
CA GLN A 325 -3.72 -23.86 19.50
C GLN A 325 -2.54 -24.56 20.18
N GLN A 326 -1.73 -23.83 20.93
CA GLN A 326 -0.62 -24.38 21.71
C GLN A 326 -1.12 -25.31 22.82
N ALA A 327 -2.12 -24.90 23.61
CA ALA A 327 -2.71 -25.74 24.66
C ALA A 327 -3.32 -27.03 24.07
N LYS A 328 -3.96 -26.93 22.90
CA LYS A 328 -4.48 -28.08 22.15
C LYS A 328 -3.35 -29.03 21.70
N ALA A 329 -2.23 -28.49 21.23
CA ALA A 329 -1.06 -29.29 20.85
C ALA A 329 -0.42 -30.00 22.05
N GLU A 330 -0.37 -29.34 23.21
CA GLU A 330 0.14 -29.91 24.47
C GLU A 330 -0.81 -30.93 25.14
N ARG A 331 -1.96 -31.25 24.51
CA ARG A 331 -3.04 -32.07 25.10
C ARG A 331 -3.50 -31.59 26.48
N ARG A 332 -3.24 -30.33 26.83
CA ARG A 332 -3.72 -29.73 28.07
C ARG A 332 -5.18 -29.33 27.87
N LYS A 333 -6.03 -29.63 28.85
CA LYS A 333 -7.41 -29.11 28.85
C LYS A 333 -7.31 -27.57 28.81
N PRO A 334 -7.89 -26.89 27.80
CA PRO A 334 -7.81 -25.45 27.70
C PRO A 334 -8.46 -24.85 28.93
N ARG A 335 -7.66 -24.26 29.82
CA ARG A 335 -8.18 -23.43 30.89
C ARG A 335 -8.72 -22.18 30.22
N LEU A 336 -10.02 -21.93 30.36
CA LEU A 336 -10.60 -20.67 29.93
C LEU A 336 -9.81 -19.54 30.61
N PRO A 337 -9.36 -18.52 29.86
CA PRO A 337 -8.65 -17.40 30.46
C PRO A 337 -9.54 -16.79 31.55
N PRO A 338 -8.98 -16.45 32.73
CA PRO A 338 -9.74 -15.80 33.78
C PRO A 338 -10.39 -14.55 33.20
N LYS A 339 -11.71 -14.44 33.35
CA LYS A 339 -12.50 -13.30 32.87
C LYS A 339 -12.13 -12.09 33.72
N LEU A 340 -11.19 -11.27 33.24
CA LEU A 340 -10.83 -10.02 33.89
C LEU A 340 -12.06 -9.10 33.96
N PRO A 341 -12.17 -8.22 34.98
CA PRO A 341 -13.18 -7.18 35.00
C PRO A 341 -13.14 -6.37 33.69
N PRO A 342 -14.29 -6.09 33.05
CA PRO A 342 -14.35 -5.39 31.75
C PRO A 342 -13.55 -4.07 31.72
N GLU A 343 -13.60 -3.30 32.81
CA GLU A 343 -12.91 -2.01 32.94
C GLU A 343 -11.37 -2.13 32.89
N GLU A 344 -10.81 -3.13 33.57
CA GLU A 344 -9.36 -3.33 33.58
C GLU A 344 -8.85 -3.73 32.18
N GLU A 345 -9.65 -4.50 31.43
CA GLU A 345 -9.32 -4.87 30.06
C GLU A 345 -9.39 -3.68 29.10
N LYS A 346 -10.41 -2.81 29.24
CA LYS A 346 -10.54 -1.57 28.47
C LYS A 346 -9.33 -0.66 28.69
N SER A 347 -8.92 -0.43 29.95
CA SER A 347 -7.73 0.37 30.28
C SER A 347 -6.44 -0.20 29.69
N LYS A 348 -6.22 -1.52 29.82
CA LYS A 348 -5.07 -2.21 29.20
C LYS A 348 -5.06 -2.07 27.68
N ARG A 349 -6.21 -2.16 27.02
CA ARG A 349 -6.33 -1.97 25.56
C ARG A 349 -5.99 -0.52 25.16
N ARG A 350 -6.48 0.48 25.90
CA ARG A 350 -6.14 1.90 25.68
C ARG A 350 -4.63 2.15 25.84
N GLN A 351 -4.01 1.59 26.89
CA GLN A 351 -2.57 1.71 27.09
C GLN A 351 -1.78 1.04 25.96
N LYS A 352 -2.20 -0.13 25.48
CA LYS A 352 -1.59 -0.80 24.32
C LYS A 352 -1.73 0.02 23.05
N ALA A 353 -2.88 0.64 22.80
CA ALA A 353 -3.07 1.52 21.66
C ALA A 353 -2.12 2.73 21.73
N LYS A 354 -1.97 3.36 22.90
CA LYS A 354 -0.97 4.44 23.11
C LYS A 354 0.45 3.94 22.81
N ARG A 355 0.83 2.75 23.29
CA ARG A 355 2.14 2.15 23.01
C ARG A 355 2.36 1.87 21.52
N LEU A 356 1.31 1.52 20.78
CA LEU A 356 1.39 1.24 19.34
C LEU A 356 1.78 2.49 18.53
N PHE A 357 1.25 3.68 18.87
CA PHE A 357 1.69 4.94 18.25
C PHE A 357 3.18 5.22 18.52
N GLY A 358 3.59 5.13 19.80
CA GLY A 358 4.99 5.36 20.17
C GLY A 358 5.95 4.35 19.52
N TRP A 359 5.54 3.08 19.42
CA TRP A 359 6.30 2.06 18.70
C TRP A 359 6.42 2.39 17.21
N ALA A 360 5.32 2.79 16.55
CA ALA A 360 5.32 3.10 15.12
C ALA A 360 6.27 4.27 14.79
N LEU A 361 6.23 5.34 15.59
CA LEU A 361 7.12 6.50 15.43
C LEU A 361 8.59 6.13 15.65
N LYS A 362 8.89 5.40 16.73
CA LYS A 362 10.25 4.92 17.00
C LYS A 362 10.79 4.06 15.86
N GLN A 363 9.95 3.16 15.31
CA GLN A 363 10.34 2.32 14.18
C GLN A 363 10.54 3.15 12.91
N MET A 364 9.71 4.18 12.66
CA MET A 364 9.92 5.10 11.53
C MET A 364 11.23 5.88 11.66
N VAL A 365 11.56 6.36 12.86
CA VAL A 365 12.84 7.03 13.12
C VAL A 365 14.01 6.08 12.94
N GLN A 366 13.89 4.83 13.41
CA GLN A 366 14.93 3.82 13.26
C GLN A 366 15.17 3.44 11.79
N ASP A 367 14.11 3.34 11.00
CA ASP A 367 14.17 2.97 9.58
C ASP A 367 14.59 4.16 8.69
N GLY A 368 14.72 5.37 9.25
CA GLY A 368 15.04 6.59 8.52
C GLY A 368 13.87 7.17 7.73
N ASP A 369 12.63 6.79 8.08
CA ASP A 369 11.39 7.29 7.48
C ASP A 369 10.86 8.58 8.15
N ALA A 370 11.37 8.90 9.34
CA ALA A 370 11.07 10.10 10.09
C ALA A 370 12.29 10.56 10.89
N VAL A 371 12.28 11.81 11.32
CA VAL A 371 13.30 12.39 12.22
C VAL A 371 12.62 13.01 13.44
N GLU A 372 13.35 13.03 14.55
CA GLU A 372 12.96 13.80 15.73
C GLU A 372 13.15 15.29 15.45
N TRP A 373 12.19 16.11 15.87
CA TRP A 373 12.07 17.50 15.49
C TRP A 373 11.96 18.40 16.73
N GLU A 374 12.92 19.30 16.88
CA GLU A 374 12.96 20.28 17.98
C GLU A 374 12.26 21.61 17.63
N GLY A 375 11.82 21.78 16.38
CA GLY A 375 11.21 23.02 15.90
C GLY A 375 9.72 23.15 16.20
N ALA A 376 9.03 24.01 15.43
CA ALA A 376 7.62 24.27 15.60
C ALA A 376 6.77 22.97 15.51
N VAL A 377 5.77 22.87 16.36
CA VAL A 377 4.87 21.71 16.46
C VAL A 377 3.51 22.04 15.84
N ARG A 378 2.87 21.06 15.19
CA ARG A 378 1.50 21.21 14.68
C ARG A 378 0.53 21.41 15.84
N ALA A 379 -0.42 22.33 15.64
CA ALA A 379 -1.53 22.49 16.57
C ALA A 379 -2.29 21.16 16.73
N LEU A 380 -2.82 20.92 17.93
CA LEU A 380 -3.65 19.76 18.17
C LEU A 380 -4.91 19.86 17.30
N PRO A 381 -5.39 18.75 16.68
CA PRO A 381 -6.67 18.75 16.01
C PRO A 381 -7.72 19.18 17.03
N LEU A 382 -8.47 20.24 16.72
CA LEU A 382 -9.57 20.65 17.58
C LEU A 382 -10.56 19.48 17.61
N PRO A 383 -11.12 19.13 18.80
CA PRO A 383 -12.20 18.16 18.84
C PRO A 383 -13.31 18.64 17.90
N PRO A 384 -14.05 17.72 17.25
CA PRO A 384 -15.19 18.10 16.43
C PRO A 384 -16.17 18.85 17.33
N THR A 385 -16.12 20.19 17.28
CA THR A 385 -17.09 21.00 17.98
C THR A 385 -18.43 20.65 17.37
N LEU A 386 -19.42 20.37 18.21
CA LEU A 386 -20.82 20.18 17.82
C LEU A 386 -21.39 21.50 17.28
N ASN A 387 -20.80 22.03 16.21
CA ASN A 387 -21.36 23.13 15.46
C ASN A 387 -22.53 22.56 14.65
N MET A 388 -23.73 22.68 15.22
CA MET A 388 -24.99 22.20 14.65
C MET A 388 -25.44 22.94 13.38
N ALA A 389 -24.63 23.83 12.78
CA ALA A 389 -25.08 24.60 11.63
C ALA A 389 -23.93 24.88 10.64
N GLY A 390 -23.89 24.06 9.59
CA GLY A 390 -23.34 24.46 8.28
C GLY A 390 -21.87 24.17 8.06
N ASP A 391 -21.61 23.18 7.22
CA ASP A 391 -20.44 23.12 6.33
C ASP A 391 -19.05 22.90 6.99
N VAL A 392 -18.95 21.90 7.87
CA VAL A 392 -17.66 21.50 8.47
C VAL A 392 -16.89 20.59 7.51
N ASP A 393 -15.99 21.24 6.79
CA ASP A 393 -14.69 20.82 6.26
C ASP A 393 -14.44 19.30 6.06
N MET A 394 -14.71 18.85 4.83
CA MET A 394 -14.57 17.48 4.34
C MET A 394 -13.10 17.03 4.14
N THR A 395 -12.12 17.77 4.66
CA THR A 395 -10.69 17.65 4.28
C THR A 395 -10.05 16.36 4.78
N SER A 396 -10.37 15.86 5.98
CA SER A 396 -9.83 14.58 6.49
C SER A 396 -10.31 13.36 5.68
N ASN A 397 -11.52 13.44 5.10
CA ASN A 397 -12.07 12.37 4.24
C ASN A 397 -11.33 12.25 2.91
N THR A 398 -10.58 13.27 2.47
CA THR A 398 -9.88 13.22 1.19
C THR A 398 -8.64 12.32 1.22
N LEU A 399 -8.00 12.18 2.39
CA LEU A 399 -6.73 11.46 2.54
C LEU A 399 -6.93 9.95 2.34
N TRP A 400 -8.05 9.42 2.82
CA TRP A 400 -8.39 8.02 2.67
C TRP A 400 -9.29 7.80 1.46
N ARG A 401 -9.09 6.70 0.72
CA ARG A 401 -10.01 6.35 -0.36
C ARG A 401 -11.33 5.85 0.24
N PHE A 402 -12.29 6.76 0.44
CA PHE A 402 -13.71 6.43 0.47
C PHE A 402 -14.13 6.18 -0.98
N GLU A 403 -14.10 4.93 -1.41
CA GLU A 403 -14.96 4.56 -2.53
C GLU A 403 -16.39 4.62 -2.00
N ALA A 404 -16.99 5.81 -2.05
CA ALA A 404 -18.42 5.91 -2.06
C ALA A 404 -18.84 5.17 -3.34
N SER A 405 -19.32 3.94 -3.18
CA SER A 405 -20.03 3.24 -4.23
C SER A 405 -21.29 4.06 -4.54
N SER A 406 -21.15 5.07 -5.40
CA SER A 406 -22.28 5.80 -5.94
C SER A 406 -23.05 4.85 -6.87
N ALA A 407 -24.29 4.59 -6.44
CA ALA A 407 -25.45 4.16 -7.20
C ALA A 407 -25.42 2.75 -7.82
N GLY A 408 -26.18 1.84 -7.17
CA GLY A 408 -26.64 0.61 -7.80
C GLY A 408 -27.38 -0.34 -6.86
N GLY A 409 -28.50 0.10 -6.28
CA GLY A 409 -29.67 -0.75 -5.98
C GLY A 409 -29.56 -1.84 -4.91
N ASP A 410 -30.44 -1.71 -3.90
CA ASP A 410 -31.01 -2.75 -3.04
C ASP A 410 -30.08 -3.58 -2.14
N SER A 411 -30.12 -3.29 -0.83
CA SER A 411 -29.91 -4.33 0.19
C SER A 411 -30.74 -4.04 1.44
N THR A 412 -32.01 -4.43 1.37
CA THR A 412 -32.74 -4.97 2.51
C THR A 412 -32.19 -6.36 2.85
N MET A 413 -32.11 -6.65 4.15
CA MET A 413 -31.98 -7.98 4.76
C MET A 413 -30.67 -8.77 4.57
N PHE A 414 -29.73 -8.57 5.49
CA PHE A 414 -28.88 -9.67 5.96
C PHE A 414 -29.37 -10.14 7.32
N SER A 415 -30.20 -11.20 7.31
CA SER A 415 -30.48 -12.01 8.49
C SER A 415 -29.25 -12.84 8.84
N LEU A 416 -28.67 -12.55 10.01
CA LEU A 416 -27.68 -13.39 10.68
C LEU A 416 -28.40 -14.50 11.46
N ALA A 417 -28.31 -15.74 10.98
CA ALA A 417 -28.51 -16.92 11.81
C ALA A 417 -27.17 -17.66 11.88
N GLY A 418 -26.48 -17.50 13.01
CA GLY A 418 -25.11 -18.00 13.21
C GLY A 418 -24.53 -17.51 14.54
N THR A 419 -25.23 -17.85 15.61
CA THR A 419 -24.94 -17.72 17.04
C THR A 419 -23.47 -17.55 17.42
N SER A 420 -23.10 -16.34 17.86
CA SER A 420 -22.39 -16.02 19.12
C SER A 420 -22.06 -14.52 19.18
N THR A 421 -22.83 -13.77 19.95
CA THR A 421 -22.43 -12.53 20.66
C THR A 421 -21.79 -11.39 19.83
N ILE A 422 -22.59 -10.67 19.03
CA ILE A 422 -22.29 -9.30 18.56
C ILE A 422 -23.49 -8.40 18.89
N THR A 423 -23.75 -8.23 20.18
CA THR A 423 -24.72 -7.25 20.71
C THR A 423 -24.05 -6.14 21.53
N GLU A 424 -22.72 -5.97 21.39
CA GLU A 424 -21.90 -5.01 22.15
C GLU A 424 -21.47 -3.82 21.25
N LEU A 425 -22.35 -3.35 20.37
CA LEU A 425 -22.10 -2.23 19.44
C LEU A 425 -22.77 -0.91 19.89
N GLY A 426 -23.31 -0.86 21.12
CA GLY A 426 -23.97 0.32 21.68
C GLY A 426 -23.29 0.93 22.90
N GLU A 427 -22.14 0.40 23.33
CA GLU A 427 -21.30 1.14 24.28
C GLU A 427 -20.51 2.15 23.46
N GLU A 428 -21.01 3.39 23.44
CA GLU A 428 -20.22 4.57 23.16
C GLU A 428 -18.99 4.47 24.07
N ASP A 429 -17.89 3.94 23.52
CA ASP A 429 -16.58 3.92 24.14
C ASP A 429 -16.21 5.39 24.34
N ASP A 430 -16.70 5.96 25.46
CA ASP A 430 -16.36 7.28 25.96
C ASP A 430 -14.86 7.44 25.76
N ASP A 431 -14.49 8.29 24.81
CA ASP A 431 -13.16 8.47 24.26
C ASP A 431 -12.28 9.08 25.36
N GLY A 432 -12.04 8.30 26.40
CA GLY A 432 -11.70 8.84 27.71
C GLY A 432 -10.50 9.74 27.58
N ASP A 433 -10.67 10.92 28.16
CA ASP A 433 -9.80 12.09 28.09
C ASP A 433 -8.43 11.77 27.52
N ILE A 434 -8.27 12.02 26.21
CA ILE A 434 -6.95 12.07 25.61
C ILE A 434 -6.24 13.24 26.30
N SER A 435 -5.43 12.93 27.31
CA SER A 435 -4.72 13.94 28.10
C SER A 435 -4.02 14.94 27.19
N ASP A 436 -3.98 16.20 27.62
CA ASP A 436 -3.27 17.25 26.91
C ASP A 436 -1.81 16.88 26.70
N ALA A 437 -1.28 17.31 25.55
CA ALA A 437 0.12 17.11 25.21
C ALA A 437 0.98 17.80 26.28
N PRO A 438 1.93 17.11 26.92
CA PRO A 438 2.87 17.80 27.77
C PRO A 438 3.69 18.80 26.91
N PRO A 439 4.07 19.97 27.46
CA PRO A 439 4.71 21.03 26.68
C PRO A 439 6.09 20.64 26.11
N ASN A 440 6.67 19.55 26.60
CA ASN A 440 7.94 18.97 26.18
C ASN A 440 7.77 17.61 25.48
N GLU A 441 6.64 17.39 24.80
CA GLU A 441 6.44 16.18 24.01
C GLU A 441 7.28 16.20 22.74
N ASP A 442 8.05 15.14 22.51
CA ASP A 442 8.84 14.96 21.29
C ASP A 442 7.95 15.08 20.04
N ALA A 443 8.44 15.84 19.06
CA ALA A 443 7.79 15.99 17.76
C ALA A 443 8.57 15.24 16.68
N PHE A 444 7.86 14.79 15.65
CA PHE A 444 8.42 13.98 14.58
C PHE A 444 8.07 14.57 13.22
N LEU A 445 9.03 14.62 12.30
CA LEU A 445 8.78 14.99 10.90
C LEU A 445 8.94 13.78 9.99
N PRO A 446 8.03 13.57 9.02
CA PRO A 446 8.23 12.56 7.99
C PRO A 446 9.40 12.97 7.10
N LEU A 447 10.30 12.04 6.82
CA LEU A 447 11.44 12.30 5.93
C LEU A 447 10.97 12.17 4.48
N THR A 448 10.61 13.30 3.86
CA THR A 448 10.28 13.35 2.44
C THR A 448 11.47 13.82 1.62
N PRO A 449 11.60 13.40 0.34
CA PRO A 449 12.67 13.88 -0.54
C PRO A 449 12.67 15.42 -0.66
N ALA A 450 11.49 16.03 -0.74
CA ALA A 450 11.33 17.48 -0.82
C ALA A 450 11.82 18.21 0.45
N PHE A 451 11.55 17.66 1.64
CA PHE A 451 12.06 18.23 2.89
C PHE A 451 13.58 18.09 2.98
N LEU A 452 14.11 16.92 2.65
CA LEU A 452 15.54 16.62 2.74
C LEU A 452 16.38 17.38 1.68
N ALA A 453 15.78 17.72 0.54
CA ALA A 453 16.43 18.41 -0.58
C ALA A 453 17.15 19.70 -0.18
N SER A 454 16.54 20.54 0.67
CA SER A 454 17.16 21.79 1.13
C SER A 454 18.45 21.54 1.93
N TYR A 455 18.42 20.57 2.85
CA TYR A 455 19.58 20.18 3.66
C TYR A 455 20.68 19.52 2.82
N VAL A 456 20.31 18.70 1.85
CA VAL A 456 21.25 18.09 0.90
C VAL A 456 21.93 19.15 0.06
N GLU A 457 21.22 20.17 -0.40
CA GLU A 457 21.81 21.28 -1.16
C GLU A 457 22.80 22.10 -0.31
N ILE A 458 22.47 22.38 0.96
CA ILE A 458 23.37 23.07 1.90
C ILE A 458 24.64 22.24 2.11
N ALA A 459 24.50 20.94 2.38
CA ALA A 459 25.62 20.01 2.54
C ALA A 459 26.50 19.95 1.27
N LEU A 460 25.86 19.93 0.09
CA LEU A 460 26.53 19.93 -1.21
C LEU A 460 27.37 21.19 -1.42
N LYS A 461 26.82 22.38 -1.15
CA LYS A 461 27.55 23.66 -1.22
C LYS A 461 28.71 23.69 -0.24
N ALA A 462 28.50 23.26 1.01
CA ALA A 462 29.53 23.24 2.05
C ALA A 462 30.70 22.30 1.70
N LEU A 463 30.42 21.10 1.19
CA LEU A 463 31.45 20.14 0.77
C LEU A 463 32.21 20.62 -0.48
N THR A 464 31.52 21.22 -1.44
CA THR A 464 32.12 21.75 -2.67
C THR A 464 33.04 22.94 -2.37
N ALA A 465 32.69 23.80 -1.41
CA ALA A 465 33.56 24.89 -0.99
C ALA A 465 34.85 24.40 -0.29
N ARG A 466 34.77 23.27 0.43
CA ARG A 466 35.92 22.71 1.19
C ARG A 466 36.84 21.83 0.34
N LYS A 467 36.29 21.13 -0.66
CA LYS A 467 37.03 20.15 -1.45
C LYS A 467 37.20 20.65 -2.89
N LYS A 468 38.35 20.41 -3.49
CA LYS A 468 38.57 20.65 -4.94
C LYS A 468 37.71 19.74 -5.84
N ARG A 469 37.02 18.73 -5.29
CA ARG A 469 36.22 17.75 -6.04
C ARG A 469 34.76 17.74 -5.56
N SER A 470 33.84 17.54 -6.50
CA SER A 470 32.41 17.35 -6.24
C SER A 470 32.14 16.11 -5.38
N PRO A 471 31.29 16.20 -4.33
CA PRO A 471 30.96 15.06 -3.48
C PRO A 471 30.02 14.06 -4.19
N ASN A 472 30.03 12.81 -3.73
CA ASN A 472 29.05 11.80 -4.13
C ASN A 472 27.95 11.64 -3.06
N ALA A 473 26.90 10.86 -3.32
CA ALA A 473 25.78 10.67 -2.39
C ALA A 473 26.23 10.12 -1.02
N SER A 474 27.20 9.20 -1.00
CA SER A 474 27.76 8.63 0.24
C SER A 474 28.52 9.67 1.09
N GLU A 475 29.29 10.57 0.46
CA GLU A 475 29.98 11.66 1.15
C GLU A 475 28.99 12.68 1.74
N LEU A 476 27.89 12.98 1.03
CA LEU A 476 26.80 13.83 1.51
C LEU A 476 26.08 13.22 2.70
N HIS A 477 25.72 11.93 2.59
CA HIS A 477 25.12 11.16 3.67
C HIS A 477 26.01 11.16 4.93
N ALA A 478 27.30 10.88 4.78
CA ALA A 478 28.25 10.91 5.90
C ALA A 478 28.49 12.33 6.46
N TYR A 479 28.31 13.39 5.66
CA TYR A 479 28.36 14.76 6.14
C TYR A 479 27.14 15.09 7.00
N LEU A 480 25.93 14.83 6.49
CA LEU A 480 24.68 15.09 7.21
C LEU A 480 24.63 14.36 8.56
N ARG A 481 24.99 13.08 8.61
CA ARG A 481 25.06 12.30 9.86
C ARG A 481 26.04 12.82 10.90
N ARG A 482 27.05 13.59 10.48
CA ARG A 482 28.07 14.15 11.39
C ARG A 482 27.78 15.59 11.77
N SER A 483 27.01 16.31 10.97
CA SER A 483 26.70 17.72 11.22
C SER A 483 25.60 17.90 12.25
N ASP A 484 24.64 16.98 12.30
CA ASP A 484 23.46 17.09 13.15
C ASP A 484 22.95 15.70 13.57
N ASP A 485 22.63 15.54 14.85
CA ASP A 485 22.15 14.29 15.44
C ASP A 485 20.77 13.88 14.89
N MET A 486 19.98 14.84 14.38
CA MET A 486 18.67 14.54 13.77
C MET A 486 18.79 13.59 12.57
N TRP A 487 19.94 13.57 11.88
CA TRP A 487 20.19 12.71 10.72
C TRP A 487 20.79 11.36 11.10
N ARG A 488 20.88 11.01 12.39
CA ARG A 488 21.58 9.79 12.85
C ARG A 488 21.12 8.51 12.16
N ASN A 489 19.83 8.39 11.81
CA ASN A 489 19.23 7.23 11.14
C ASN A 489 18.91 7.46 9.66
N LEU A 490 19.40 8.56 9.08
CA LEU A 490 19.26 8.83 7.65
C LEU A 490 19.84 7.67 6.83
N THR A 491 19.16 7.27 5.76
CA THR A 491 19.64 6.24 4.84
C THR A 491 20.32 6.87 3.63
N ALA A 492 21.24 6.14 2.99
CA ALA A 492 21.90 6.64 1.77
C ALA A 492 20.89 6.82 0.62
N PHE A 493 19.90 5.92 0.54
CA PHE A 493 18.83 5.97 -0.46
C PHE A 493 17.99 7.25 -0.35
N ALA A 494 17.66 7.71 0.87
CA ALA A 494 16.93 8.97 1.05
C ALA A 494 17.70 10.18 0.49
N VAL A 495 19.03 10.18 0.59
CA VAL A 495 19.87 11.24 0.01
C VAL A 495 19.86 11.18 -1.52
N GLU A 496 19.87 9.98 -2.10
CA GLU A 496 19.75 9.79 -3.56
C GLU A 496 18.38 10.27 -4.07
N ASP A 497 17.28 9.89 -3.41
CA ASP A 497 15.93 10.36 -3.75
C ASP A 497 15.83 11.90 -3.70
N ALA A 498 16.44 12.53 -2.68
CA ALA A 498 16.47 13.98 -2.57
C ALA A 498 17.31 14.64 -3.67
N LEU A 499 18.43 14.03 -4.06
CA LEU A 499 19.26 14.51 -5.19
C LEU A 499 18.51 14.38 -6.52
N ASP A 500 17.77 13.30 -6.73
CA ASP A 500 16.93 13.11 -7.91
C ASP A 500 15.81 14.17 -7.98
N GLY A 501 15.20 14.50 -6.83
CA GLY A 501 14.27 15.62 -6.70
C GLY A 501 14.91 16.95 -7.10
N LEU A 502 16.05 17.30 -6.50
CA LEU A 502 16.80 18.52 -6.83
C LEU A 502 17.23 18.57 -8.30
N MET A 503 17.57 17.42 -8.90
CA MET A 503 17.94 17.33 -10.31
C MET A 503 16.74 17.59 -11.21
N SER A 504 15.56 17.07 -10.85
CA SER A 504 14.31 17.34 -11.57
C SER A 504 13.90 18.83 -11.51
N GLU A 505 14.26 19.52 -10.43
CA GLU A 505 14.10 20.97 -10.25
C GLU A 505 15.23 21.81 -10.90
N LEU A 506 16.20 21.16 -11.56
CA LEU A 506 17.38 21.81 -12.16
C LEU A 506 18.25 22.59 -11.15
N ARG A 507 18.24 22.21 -9.87
CA ARG A 507 19.05 22.85 -8.80
C ARG A 507 20.41 22.19 -8.62
N VAL A 508 20.54 20.93 -9.04
CA VAL A 508 21.80 20.18 -9.04
C VAL A 508 21.97 19.42 -10.35
N ARG A 509 23.20 19.05 -10.67
CA ARG A 509 23.55 18.25 -11.86
C ARG A 509 24.64 17.23 -11.55
N THR A 510 24.68 16.15 -12.32
CA THR A 510 25.71 15.11 -12.21
C THR A 510 26.96 15.48 -13.04
N VAL A 511 28.15 15.23 -12.50
CA VAL A 511 29.46 15.54 -13.14
C VAL A 511 30.16 14.30 -13.71
N GLY A 512 29.47 13.15 -13.69
CA GLY A 512 30.07 11.82 -13.92
C GLY A 512 30.45 11.12 -12.61
N ASP A 513 30.69 9.81 -12.67
CA ASP A 513 31.11 8.96 -11.53
C ASP A 513 30.21 9.05 -10.28
N GLY A 514 28.92 9.34 -10.45
CA GLY A 514 27.99 9.53 -9.33
C GLY A 514 28.28 10.76 -8.45
N ARG A 515 29.00 11.76 -8.98
CA ARG A 515 29.29 13.03 -8.29
C ARG A 515 28.29 14.10 -8.67
N TRP A 516 27.99 14.96 -7.70
CA TRP A 516 26.96 15.98 -7.81
C TRP A 516 27.57 17.37 -7.63
N GLN A 517 27.07 18.36 -8.37
CA GLN A 517 27.41 19.76 -8.17
C GLN A 517 26.15 20.62 -8.20
N PRO A 518 26.14 21.77 -7.49
CA PRO A 518 25.10 22.78 -7.69
C PRO A 518 25.01 23.18 -9.17
N ALA A 519 23.79 23.40 -9.67
CA ALA A 519 23.56 23.77 -11.06
C ALA A 519 24.30 25.06 -11.44
#